data_AF-A0AB33BRA3-F1
#
_entry.id   AF-A0AB33BRA3-F1
#
_cell.length_a   1.000
_cell.length_b   1.000
_cell.length_c   1.000
_cell.angle_alpha   90.00
_cell.angle_beta   90.00
_cell.angle_gamma   90.00
#
_symmetry.space_group_name_H-M   'P 1'
#
loop_
_entity.id
_entity.type
_entity.pdbx_description
1 polymer ?
#
loop_
_entity_poly.entity_id
_entity_poly.type
_entity_poly.pdbx_seq_one_letter_code
_entity_poly.pdbx_strand_id
1 'polypeptide(L)' 'MLKTCKYISLLAAIICWMSAIYTFWQAYSKHDLLSLTPVIAYNSPQGIFGWSISLAFILTVVSFVLMIIGKSK' A
#
# COMPACT_ATOMS: atom_id res chain seq x y z
N MET A 1 13.12 -16.01 11.91
CA MET A 1 13.00 -15.65 10.48
C MET A 1 11.57 -15.22 10.10
N LEU A 2 10.56 -16.08 10.21
CA LEU A 2 9.16 -15.74 9.82
C LEU A 2 8.60 -14.50 10.54
N LYS A 3 8.86 -14.36 11.86
CA LYS A 3 8.46 -13.19 12.66
C LYS A 3 9.07 -11.89 12.10
N THR A 4 10.36 -11.90 11.82
CA THR A 4 11.09 -10.74 11.26
C THR A 4 10.54 -10.33 9.90
N CYS A 5 10.31 -11.29 9.00
CA CYS A 5 9.70 -11.03 7.69
C CYS A 5 8.31 -10.39 7.84
N LYS A 6 7.47 -10.90 8.74
CA LYS A 6 6.15 -10.32 9.02
C LYS A 6 6.23 -8.85 9.42
N TYR A 7 7.14 -8.51 10.34
CA TYR A 7 7.31 -7.12 10.80
C TYR A 7 7.83 -6.20 9.71
N ILE A 8 8.81 -6.66 8.91
CA ILE A 8 9.33 -5.89 7.78
C ILE A 8 8.23 -5.63 6.75
N SER A 9 7.46 -6.65 6.37
CA SER A 9 6.33 -6.48 5.44
C SER A 9 5.28 -5.52 5.99
N LEU A 10 4.99 -5.57 7.29
CA LEU A 10 4.02 -4.68 7.92
C LEU A 10 4.52 -3.22 7.96
N LEU A 11 5.80 -3.00 8.31
CA LEU A 11 6.41 -1.67 8.27
C LEU A 11 6.43 -1.09 6.86
N ALA A 12 6.80 -1.90 5.87
CA ALA A 12 6.79 -1.48 4.47
C ALA A 12 5.36 -1.15 4.00
N ALA A 13 4.35 -1.94 4.38
CA ALA A 13 2.96 -1.65 4.09
C ALA A 13 2.50 -0.31 4.69
N ILE A 14 2.87 -0.02 5.95
CA ILE A 14 2.55 1.25 6.61
C ILE A 14 3.18 2.42 5.87
N ILE A 15 4.45 2.31 5.45
CA ILE A 15 5.12 3.36 4.68
C ILE A 15 4.39 3.61 3.36
N CYS A 16 4.02 2.55 2.63
CA CYS A 16 3.26 2.67 1.40
C CYS A 16 1.88 3.32 1.62
N TRP A 17 1.16 2.97 2.69
CA TRP A 17 -0.09 3.64 3.04
C TRP A 17 0.09 5.12 3.32
N MET A 18 1.13 5.49 4.08
CA MET A 18 1.44 6.90 4.36
C MET A 18 1.77 7.67 3.07
N SER A 19 2.53 7.08 2.16
CA SER A 19 2.82 7.67 0.84
C SER A 19 1.56 7.86 -0.01
N ALA A 20 0.63 6.90 0.01
CA ALA A 20 -0.67 7.02 -0.67
C ALA A 20 -1.51 8.15 -0.09
N ILE A 21 -1.61 8.25 1.24
CA ILE A 21 -2.36 9.33 1.92
C ILE A 21 -1.75 10.69 1.60
N TYR A 22 -0.42 10.81 1.67
CA TYR A 22 0.28 12.07 1.37
C TYR A 22 0.07 12.52 -0.08
N THR A 23 0.19 11.60 -1.05
CA THR A 23 -0.01 11.92 -2.46
C THR A 23 -1.47 12.28 -2.77
N PHE A 24 -2.43 11.58 -2.15
CA PHE A 24 -3.84 11.97 -2.21
C PHE A 24 -4.08 13.36 -1.65
N TRP A 25 -3.54 13.66 -0.47
CA TRP A 25 -3.67 14.97 0.17
C TRP A 25 -3.09 16.10 -0.70
N GLN A 26 -1.96 15.85 -1.35
CA GLN A 26 -1.34 16.82 -2.27
C GLN A 26 -2.21 17.06 -3.51
N ALA A 27 -2.75 16.00 -4.12
CA ALA A 27 -3.66 16.14 -5.26
C ALA A 27 -4.96 16.87 -4.86
N TYR A 28 -5.51 16.55 -3.68
CA TYR A 28 -6.67 17.23 -3.12
C TYR A 28 -6.41 18.73 -2.89
N SER A 29 -5.29 19.07 -2.24
CA SER A 29 -4.91 20.45 -1.92
C SER A 29 -4.68 21.31 -3.17
N LYS A 30 -4.31 20.68 -4.29
CA LYS A 30 -4.09 21.33 -5.59
C LYS A 30 -5.33 21.32 -6.49
N HIS A 31 -6.47 20.79 -6.02
CA HIS A 31 -7.67 20.53 -6.83
C HIS A 31 -7.39 19.67 -8.08
N ASP A 32 -6.35 18.85 -8.05
CA ASP A 32 -5.89 18.01 -9.16
C ASP A 32 -6.20 16.53 -8.91
N LEU A 33 -7.40 16.24 -8.40
CA LEU A 33 -7.85 14.87 -8.14
C LEU A 33 -8.02 14.06 -9.43
N LEU A 34 -8.23 14.74 -10.57
CA LEU A 34 -8.35 14.08 -11.88
C LEU A 34 -7.05 13.37 -12.27
N SER A 35 -5.89 13.82 -11.79
CA SER A 35 -4.63 13.10 -11.96
C SER A 35 -4.64 11.68 -11.38
N LEU A 36 -5.52 11.40 -10.40
CA LEU A 36 -5.66 10.09 -9.75
C LEU A 36 -6.68 9.17 -10.45
N THR A 37 -7.40 9.67 -11.46
CA THR A 37 -8.43 8.92 -12.20
C THR A 37 -7.94 7.57 -12.75
N PRO A 38 -6.71 7.42 -13.30
CA PRO A 38 -6.22 6.12 -13.77
C PRO A 38 -6.24 5.05 -12.68
N VAL A 39 -5.95 5.43 -11.44
CA VAL A 39 -5.92 4.54 -10.28
C VAL A 39 -7.34 4.21 -9.81
N ILE A 40 -8.20 5.22 -9.67
CA ILE A 40 -9.53 5.06 -9.06
C ILE A 40 -10.54 4.43 -10.04
N ALA A 41 -10.55 4.89 -11.30
CA ALA A 41 -11.57 4.47 -12.27
C ALA A 41 -11.16 3.23 -13.07
N TYR A 42 -9.87 3.08 -13.38
CA TYR A 42 -9.38 2.00 -14.24
C TYR A 42 -8.53 0.96 -13.49
N ASN A 43 -8.40 1.11 -12.17
CA ASN A 43 -7.57 0.23 -11.32
C ASN A 43 -6.15 0.04 -11.87
N SER A 44 -5.60 1.08 -12.48
CA SER A 44 -4.26 1.04 -13.07
C SER A 44 -3.24 1.56 -12.05
N PRO A 45 -2.23 0.77 -11.64
CA PRO A 45 -1.18 1.22 -10.75
C PRO A 45 -0.25 2.19 -11.48
N GLN A 46 -0.67 3.45 -11.57
CA GLN A 46 0.07 4.52 -12.22
C GLN A 46 0.49 5.59 -11.21
N GLY A 47 1.70 6.11 -11.39
CA GLY A 47 2.27 7.14 -10.52
C GLY A 47 2.52 6.66 -9.09
N ILE A 48 2.97 7.59 -8.24
CA ILE A 48 3.31 7.28 -6.85
C ILE A 48 2.08 6.78 -6.09
N PHE A 49 0.92 7.40 -6.30
CA PHE A 49 -0.33 7.02 -5.62
C PHE A 49 -0.76 5.57 -5.93
N GLY A 50 -0.83 5.20 -7.21
CA GLY A 50 -1.28 3.86 -7.62
C GLY A 50 -0.33 2.75 -7.19
N TRP A 51 0.98 2.95 -7.33
CA TRP A 51 1.98 1.97 -6.87
C TRP A 51 2.01 1.86 -5.35
N SER A 52 1.85 2.97 -4.63
CA SER A 52 1.80 2.97 -3.16
C SER A 52 0.63 2.14 -2.64
N ILE A 53 -0.58 2.32 -3.19
CA ILE A 53 -1.74 1.51 -2.79
C ILE A 53 -1.54 0.03 -3.14
N SER A 54 -1.03 -0.26 -4.34
CA SER A 54 -0.84 -1.64 -4.80
C SER A 54 0.16 -2.39 -3.94
N LEU A 55 1.31 -1.79 -3.65
CA LEU A 55 2.33 -2.37 -2.77
C LEU A 55 1.83 -2.48 -1.34
N ALA A 56 1.13 -1.46 -0.82
CA ALA A 56 0.55 -1.50 0.52
C ALA A 56 -0.40 -2.70 0.68
N PHE A 57 -1.27 -2.92 -0.30
CA PHE A 57 -2.20 -4.04 -0.29
C PHE A 57 -1.47 -5.39 -0.33
N ILE A 58 -0.54 -5.58 -1.29
CA ILE A 58 0.23 -6.82 -1.42
C ILE A 58 1.00 -7.12 -0.13
N LEU A 59 1.70 -6.13 0.43
CA LEU A 59 2.49 -6.30 1.65
C LEU A 59 1.61 -6.60 2.88
N THR A 60 0.41 -6.02 2.95
CA THR A 60 -0.57 -6.32 4.00
C THR A 60 -1.02 -7.78 3.89
N VAL A 61 -1.34 -8.26 2.68
CA VAL A 61 -1.72 -9.66 2.44
C VAL A 61 -0.57 -10.61 2.79
N VAL A 62 0.66 -10.32 2.35
CA VAL A 62 1.85 -11.11 2.69
C VAL A 62 2.05 -11.19 4.20
N SER A 63 1.93 -10.07 4.91
CA SER A 63 2.07 -10.05 6.37
C SER A 63 0.98 -10.91 7.05
N PHE A 64 -0.25 -10.86 6.56
CA PHE A 64 -1.36 -11.66 7.06
C PHE A 64 -1.14 -13.17 6.82
N VAL A 65 -0.71 -13.56 5.61
CA VAL A 65 -0.39 -14.96 5.29
C VAL A 65 0.75 -15.49 6.19
N LEU A 66 1.80 -14.69 6.39
CA LEU A 66 2.90 -15.05 7.30
C LEU A 66 2.41 -15.20 8.76
N MET A 67 1.43 -14.42 9.18
CA MET A 67 0.82 -14.55 10.50
C MET A 67 0.06 -15.87 10.65
N ILE A 68 -0.71 -16.28 9.64
CA ILE A 68 -1.45 -17.56 9.65
C ILE A 68 -0.47 -18.74 9.69
N ILE A 69 0.53 -18.75 8.80
CA ILE A 69 1.55 -19.83 8.77
C ILE A 69 2.28 -19.92 10.11
N GLY A 70 2.60 -18.77 10.72
CA GLY A 70 3.27 -18.72 12.01
C GLY A 70 2.44 -19.21 13.20
N LYS A 71 1.11 -19.28 13.08
CA LYS A 71 0.21 -19.83 14.12
C LYS A 71 -0.03 -21.33 14.00
N SER A 72 0.22 -21.91 12.83
CA SER A 72 0.01 -23.34 12.55
C SER A 72 1.18 -24.23 13.00
N LYS A 73 2.25 -23.65 13.56
CA LYS A 73 3.42 -24.35 14.12
C LYS A 73 3.47 -24.10 15.62
#